data_AF-A0AAW1LDB6-F1
#
_entry.id   AF-A0AAW1LDB6-F1
#
_cell.length_a   1.000
_cell.length_b   1.000
_cell.length_c   1.000
_cell.angle_alpha   90.00
_cell.angle_beta   90.00
_cell.angle_gamma   90.00
#
_symmetry.space_group_name_H-M   'P 1'
#
loop_
_entity.id
_entity.type
_entity.pdbx_description
1 polymer ?
#
loop_
_entity_poly.entity_id
_entity_poly.type
_entity_poly.pdbx_seq_one_letter_code
_entity_poly.pdbx_strand_id
1 'polypeptide(L)'
;MQFCGTRKQNCWHGYPQCNFVERVNKTVGTAIRSYLQENQKVWDHNISQIQSAINTAQHEVTGFAPAFLNFGRVIPTNGQFYGHMGEDIKLLPGKREDYFEELKKMPEIYKVIQSKLDAAYRKKR
;
A
#
# COMPACT_ATOMS: atom_id res chain seq x y z
N MET A 1 -34.71 3.57 1.74
CA MET A 1 -33.73 2.58 2.25
C MET A 1 -32.33 3.08 1.92
N GLN A 2 -31.63 3.63 2.91
CA GLN A 2 -30.27 4.17 2.77
C GLN A 2 -29.35 3.23 3.55
N PHE A 3 -28.96 2.13 2.90
CA PHE A 3 -28.04 1.16 3.49
C PHE A 3 -26.64 1.75 3.41
N CYS A 4 -25.98 1.93 4.55
CA CYS A 4 -24.66 2.55 4.73
C CYS A 4 -24.68 4.09 4.62
N GLY A 5 -24.27 4.79 5.68
CA GLY A 5 -24.17 6.26 5.76
C GLY A 5 -23.06 6.88 4.89
N THR A 6 -22.89 6.41 3.66
CA THR A 6 -21.89 6.91 2.72
C THR A 6 -22.36 8.22 2.08
N ARG A 7 -21.59 9.29 2.27
CA ARG A 7 -21.80 10.59 1.62
C ARG A 7 -21.15 10.57 0.22
N LYS A 8 -21.95 10.78 -0.82
CA LYS A 8 -21.44 10.97 -2.18
C LYS A 8 -20.64 12.28 -2.25
N GLN A 9 -19.37 12.20 -2.63
CA GLN A 9 -18.56 13.38 -2.96
C GLN A 9 -18.52 13.51 -4.48
N ASN A 10 -19.01 14.63 -5.00
CA ASN A 10 -18.92 14.96 -6.41
C ASN A 10 -17.76 15.94 -6.60
N CYS A 11 -16.84 15.62 -7.50
CA CYS A 11 -15.83 16.59 -7.93
C CYS A 11 -16.46 17.51 -8.98
N TRP A 12 -16.34 18.82 -8.79
CA TRP A 12 -16.79 19.81 -9.78
C TRP A 12 -15.91 19.75 -11.05
N HIS A 13 -16.51 20.00 -12.21
CA HIS A 13 -15.79 20.08 -13.48
C HIS A 13 -14.66 21.13 -13.37
N GLY A 14 -13.43 20.74 -13.71
CA GLY A 14 -12.25 21.61 -13.66
C GLY A 14 -11.42 21.54 -12.37
N TYR A 15 -11.77 20.67 -11.40
CA TYR A 15 -10.99 20.49 -10.16
C TYR A 15 -10.33 19.10 -10.09
N PRO A 16 -9.22 18.88 -10.83
CA PRO A 16 -8.57 17.57 -10.93
C PRO A 16 -7.98 17.07 -9.60
N GLN A 17 -7.75 17.95 -8.63
CA GLN A 17 -7.24 17.55 -7.30
C GLN A 17 -8.20 16.66 -6.51
N CYS A 18 -9.50 16.72 -6.81
CA CYS A 18 -10.52 15.90 -6.17
C CYS A 18 -10.53 14.47 -6.73
N ASN A 19 -9.85 14.21 -7.85
CA ASN A 19 -9.87 12.91 -8.51
C ASN A 19 -8.69 12.00 -8.12
N PHE A 20 -8.68 11.56 -6.86
CA PHE A 20 -7.69 10.60 -6.36
C PHE A 20 -7.80 9.24 -7.08
N VAL A 21 -9.02 8.85 -7.49
CA VAL A 21 -9.28 7.59 -8.21
C VAL A 21 -8.58 7.57 -9.56
N GLU A 22 -8.69 8.64 -10.37
CA GLU A 22 -8.00 8.72 -11.66
C GLU A 22 -6.48 8.58 -11.52
N ARG A 23 -5.89 9.21 -10.50
CA ARG A 23 -4.45 9.11 -10.25
C ARG A 23 -4.04 7.68 -9.95
N VAL A 24 -4.78 7.01 -9.06
CA VAL A 24 -4.52 5.61 -8.72
C VAL A 24 -4.73 4.70 -9.92
N ASN A 25 -5.81 4.90 -10.68
CA ASN A 25 -6.09 4.13 -11.90
C ASN A 25 -4.98 4.27 -12.94
N LYS A 26 -4.38 5.46 -13.07
CA LYS A 26 -3.21 5.65 -13.94
C LYS A 26 -2.02 4.82 -13.47
N THR A 27 -1.71 4.81 -12.17
CA THR A 27 -0.63 3.98 -11.60
C THR A 27 -0.90 2.49 -11.81
N VAL A 28 -2.14 2.04 -11.55
CA VAL A 28 -2.55 0.65 -11.77
C VAL A 28 -2.40 0.27 -13.25
N GLY A 29 -2.86 1.12 -14.17
CA GLY A 29 -2.70 0.89 -15.60
C GLY A 29 -1.24 0.80 -16.04
N THR A 30 -0.36 1.63 -15.47
CA THR A 30 1.08 1.55 -15.72
C THR A 30 1.67 0.24 -15.18
N ALA A 31 1.30 -0.19 -13.96
CA ALA A 31 1.77 -1.43 -13.37
C ALA A 31 1.30 -2.68 -14.15
N ILE A 32 0.06 -2.68 -14.62
CA ILE A 32 -0.49 -3.73 -15.49
C ILE A 32 0.34 -3.82 -16.79
N ARG A 33 0.59 -2.68 -17.43
CA ARG A 33 1.37 -2.63 -18.68
C ARG A 33 2.82 -3.10 -18.49
N SER A 34 3.44 -2.76 -17.37
CA SER A 34 4.82 -3.19 -17.09
C SER A 34 4.92 -4.68 -16.78
N TYR A 35 3.87 -5.26 -16.18
CA TYR A 35 3.83 -6.67 -15.78
C TYR A 35 3.50 -7.62 -16.95
N LEU A 36 2.59 -7.21 -17.86
CA LEU A 36 2.03 -8.09 -18.90
C LEU A 36 2.67 -7.89 -20.29
N GLN A 37 3.99 -7.71 -20.36
CA GLN A 37 4.69 -7.32 -21.60
C GLN A 37 4.36 -8.21 -22.81
N GLU A 38 4.14 -9.52 -22.59
CA GLU A 38 3.91 -10.49 -23.66
C GLU A 38 2.43 -10.82 -23.91
N ASN A 39 1.59 -10.91 -22.87
CA ASN A 39 0.19 -11.30 -23.01
C ASN A 39 -0.75 -10.42 -22.16
N GLN A 40 -1.29 -9.38 -22.79
CA GLN A 40 -2.21 -8.43 -22.17
C GLN A 40 -3.65 -8.95 -22.00
N LYS A 41 -3.96 -10.17 -22.48
CA LYS A 41 -5.32 -10.74 -22.37
C LYS A 41 -5.62 -11.35 -21.00
N VAL A 42 -4.59 -11.66 -20.22
CA VAL A 42 -4.70 -12.34 -18.91
C VAL A 42 -4.50 -11.38 -17.73
N TRP A 43 -4.84 -10.10 -17.91
CA TRP A 43 -4.61 -9.07 -16.90
C TRP A 43 -5.44 -9.29 -15.64
N ASP A 44 -6.64 -9.83 -15.80
CA ASP A 44 -7.59 -10.18 -14.75
C ASP A 44 -7.05 -11.26 -13.80
N HIS A 45 -6.35 -12.26 -14.32
CA HIS A 45 -5.75 -13.34 -13.54
C HIS A 45 -4.59 -12.86 -12.66
N ASN A 46 -3.96 -11.73 -13.04
CA ASN A 46 -2.78 -11.19 -12.38
C ASN A 46 -3.09 -10.01 -11.44
N ILE A 47 -4.36 -9.60 -11.31
CA ILE A 47 -4.76 -8.44 -10.48
C ILE A 47 -4.24 -8.58 -9.04
N SER A 48 -4.38 -9.75 -8.42
CA SER A 48 -3.95 -9.97 -7.04
C SER A 48 -2.44 -9.80 -6.86
N GLN A 49 -1.65 -10.25 -7.85
CA GLN A 49 -0.20 -10.12 -7.83
C GLN A 49 0.23 -8.66 -8.01
N ILE A 50 -0.42 -7.95 -8.93
CA ILE A 50 -0.19 -6.52 -9.17
C ILE A 50 -0.59 -5.69 -7.95
N GLN A 51 -1.73 -6.00 -7.34
CA GLN A 51 -2.17 -5.36 -6.09
C GLN A 51 -1.15 -5.58 -4.97
N SER A 52 -0.65 -6.80 -4.81
CA SER A 52 0.40 -7.10 -3.83
C SER A 52 1.65 -6.27 -4.11
N ALA A 53 2.12 -6.24 -5.37
CA ALA A 53 3.30 -5.47 -5.76
C ALA A 53 3.16 -3.97 -5.46
N ILE A 54 2.01 -3.36 -5.80
CA ILE A 54 1.74 -1.95 -5.50
C ILE A 54 1.71 -1.69 -3.98
N ASN A 55 1.11 -2.60 -3.21
CA ASN A 55 0.98 -2.44 -1.76
C ASN A 55 2.31 -2.63 -1.00
N THR A 56 3.21 -3.47 -1.51
CA THR A 56 4.52 -3.74 -0.89
C THR A 56 5.63 -2.83 -1.41
N ALA A 57 5.47 -2.21 -2.58
CA ALA A 57 6.44 -1.27 -3.13
C ALA A 57 6.53 0.01 -2.28
N GLN A 58 7.75 0.50 -2.10
CA GLN A 58 8.01 1.75 -1.38
C GLN A 58 7.51 2.95 -2.21
N HIS A 59 6.70 3.81 -1.60
CA HIS A 59 6.23 5.02 -2.28
C HIS A 59 7.27 6.15 -2.11
N GLU A 60 7.65 6.80 -3.22
CA GLU A 60 8.76 7.77 -3.28
C GLU A 60 8.65 8.91 -2.27
N VAL A 61 7.43 9.44 -2.05
CA VAL A 61 7.23 10.59 -1.15
C VAL A 61 7.31 10.17 0.31
N THR A 62 6.69 9.06 0.68
CA THR A 62 6.59 8.64 2.08
C THR A 62 7.84 7.89 2.51
N GLY A 63 8.49 7.17 1.58
CA GLY A 63 9.59 6.26 1.86
C GLY A 63 9.12 4.97 2.55
N PHE A 64 7.82 4.67 2.53
CA PHE A 64 7.26 3.47 3.15
C PHE A 64 6.31 2.77 2.19
N ALA A 65 6.16 1.46 2.36
CA ALA A 65 5.17 0.67 1.64
C ALA A 65 3.74 1.01 2.12
N PRO A 66 2.75 1.17 1.23
CA PRO A 66 1.36 1.40 1.62
C PRO A 66 0.82 0.34 2.59
N ALA A 67 1.18 -0.93 2.40
CA ALA A 67 0.84 -2.01 3.31
C ALA A 67 1.35 -1.76 4.74
N PHE A 68 2.58 -1.28 4.87
CA PHE A 68 3.16 -0.97 6.17
C PHE A 68 2.40 0.15 6.87
N LEU A 69 1.98 1.19 6.14
CA LEU A 69 1.22 2.30 6.71
C LEU A 69 -0.20 1.91 7.15
N ASN A 70 -0.82 0.96 6.46
CA ASN A 70 -2.17 0.50 6.79
C ASN A 70 -2.19 -0.53 7.92
N PHE A 71 -1.22 -1.46 7.95
CA PHE A 71 -1.23 -2.59 8.89
C PHE A 71 -0.22 -2.45 10.02
N GLY A 72 0.68 -1.47 9.96
CA GLY A 72 1.76 -1.29 10.92
C GLY A 72 2.80 -2.41 10.91
N ARG A 73 2.84 -3.25 9.86
CA ARG A 73 3.77 -4.38 9.74
C ARG A 73 4.20 -4.61 8.30
N VAL A 74 5.37 -5.22 8.13
CA VAL A 74 5.86 -5.64 6.81
C VAL A 74 5.12 -6.91 6.40
N ILE A 75 4.54 -6.89 5.19
CA ILE A 75 3.88 -8.07 4.63
C ILE A 75 4.95 -8.89 3.88
N PRO A 76 5.16 -10.17 4.24
CA PRO A 76 6.08 -11.03 3.52
C PRO A 76 5.60 -11.27 2.10
N THR A 77 6.48 -11.00 1.13
CA THR A 77 6.18 -11.18 -0.30
C THR A 77 6.53 -12.58 -0.78
N ASN A 78 7.51 -13.23 -0.16
CA ASN A 78 7.97 -14.57 -0.52
C ASN A 78 8.31 -15.41 0.72
N GLY A 79 8.39 -16.73 0.53
CA GLY A 79 8.73 -17.66 1.61
C GLY A 79 10.12 -17.44 2.21
N GLN A 80 11.04 -16.83 1.46
CA GLN A 80 12.40 -16.49 1.94
C GLN A 80 12.37 -15.51 3.10
N PHE A 81 11.33 -14.70 3.24
CA PHE A 81 11.15 -13.80 4.39
C PHE A 81 11.24 -14.53 5.73
N TYR A 82 10.82 -15.78 5.78
CA TYR A 82 10.82 -16.60 7.00
C TYR A 82 12.14 -17.36 7.23
N GLY A 83 13.13 -17.22 6.33
CA GLY A 83 14.40 -17.96 6.38
C GLY A 83 14.27 -19.42 5.93
N HIS A 84 15.36 -20.19 6.08
CA HIS A 84 15.33 -21.64 5.86
C HIS A 84 14.56 -22.32 7.00
N MET A 85 13.31 -22.70 6.73
CA MET A 85 12.52 -23.53 7.62
C MET A 85 13.11 -24.95 7.59
N GLY A 86 13.78 -25.37 8.68
CA GLY A 86 14.18 -26.77 8.87
C GLY A 86 12.95 -27.68 9.01
N GLU A 87 13.12 -28.99 8.82
CA GLU A 87 12.04 -29.99 8.87
C GLU A 87 11.22 -29.96 10.19
N ASP A 88 11.80 -29.45 11.28
CA ASP A 88 11.15 -29.29 12.58
C ASP A 88 10.61 -27.86 12.81
N ILE A 89 9.49 -27.51 12.19
CA ILE A 89 8.83 -26.20 12.39
C ILE A 89 8.07 -26.21 13.72
N LYS A 90 8.67 -25.66 14.78
CA LYS A 90 7.91 -25.25 15.98
C LYS A 90 7.30 -23.87 15.72
N LEU A 91 5.98 -23.82 15.44
CA LEU A 91 5.24 -22.56 15.46
C LEU A 91 5.20 -22.02 16.89
N LEU A 92 6.20 -21.20 17.23
CA LEU A 92 6.16 -20.40 18.44
C LEU A 92 5.37 -19.13 18.13
N PRO A 93 4.29 -18.82 18.87
CA PRO A 93 3.69 -17.49 18.76
C PRO A 93 4.79 -16.47 19.06
N GLY A 94 5.09 -15.61 18.08
CA GLY A 94 6.05 -14.53 18.27
C GLY A 94 5.69 -13.74 19.54
N LYS A 95 6.71 -13.30 20.29
CA LYS A 95 6.47 -12.57 21.53
C LYS A 95 5.69 -11.31 21.22
N ARG A 96 4.53 -11.15 21.86
CA ARG A 96 3.66 -9.97 21.70
C ARG A 96 4.38 -8.66 22.03
N GLU A 97 5.39 -8.75 22.89
CA GLU A 97 6.27 -7.66 23.33
C GLU A 97 6.98 -6.99 22.15
N ASP A 98 7.54 -7.78 21.22
CA ASP A 98 8.29 -7.28 20.08
C ASP A 98 7.40 -6.41 19.17
N TYR A 99 6.16 -6.84 18.96
CA TYR A 99 5.15 -6.10 18.19
C TYR A 99 4.73 -4.79 18.90
N PHE A 100 4.63 -4.81 20.23
CA PHE A 100 4.27 -3.61 21.00
C PHE A 100 5.36 -2.53 20.89
N GLU A 101 6.64 -2.91 20.91
CA GLU A 101 7.75 -1.99 20.73
C GLU A 101 7.80 -1.38 19.33
N GLU A 102 7.42 -2.13 18.29
CA GLU A 102 7.26 -1.58 16.94
C GLU A 102 6.09 -0.58 16.86
N LEU A 103 4.94 -0.92 17.47
CA LEU A 103 3.78 -0.04 17.52
C LEU A 103 4.04 1.27 18.24
N LYS A 104 4.88 1.26 19.30
CA LYS A 104 5.26 2.47 20.03
C LYS A 104 5.91 3.53 19.13
N LYS A 105 6.60 3.10 18.06
CA LYS A 105 7.28 3.97 17.09
C LYS A 105 6.33 4.53 16.02
N MET A 106 5.16 3.92 15.82
CA MET A 106 4.23 4.29 14.75
C MET A 106 3.75 5.75 14.78
N PRO A 107 3.37 6.33 15.94
CA PRO A 107 2.90 7.71 15.98
C PRO A 107 3.94 8.73 15.49
N GLU A 108 5.22 8.46 15.76
CA GLU A 108 6.33 9.31 15.31
C GLU A 108 6.50 9.20 13.79
N ILE A 109 6.44 7.98 13.26
CA ILE A 109 6.49 7.73 11.82
C ILE A 109 5.34 8.45 11.10
N TYR A 110 4.11 8.37 11.61
CA TYR A 110 2.97 9.04 10.99
C TYR A 110 3.12 10.57 10.98
N LYS A 111 3.68 11.19 12.03
CA LYS A 111 3.96 12.64 12.05
C LYS A 111 4.94 13.04 10.95
N VAL A 112 6.00 12.26 10.75
CA VAL A 112 6.98 12.48 9.68
C VAL A 112 6.34 12.31 8.30
N ILE A 113 5.46 11.32 8.14
CA ILE A 113 4.78 11.09 6.87
C ILE A 113 3.81 12.23 6.55
N GLN A 114 3.07 12.73 7.54
CA GLN A 114 2.18 13.87 7.37
C GLN A 114 2.96 15.10 6.88
N SER A 115 4.10 15.42 7.50
CA SER A 115 4.92 16.56 7.06
C SER A 115 5.48 16.39 5.65
N LYS A 116 5.91 15.17 5.27
CA LYS A 116 6.35 14.84 3.90
C LYS A 116 5.23 14.97 2.88
N LEU A 117 4.03 14.47 3.19
CA LEU A 117 2.86 14.59 2.32
C LEU A 117 2.48 16.06 2.14
N ASP A 118 2.41 16.84 3.22
CA ASP A 118 2.12 18.27 3.16
C ASP A 118 3.13 19.02 2.29
N ALA A 119 4.43 18.73 2.46
CA ALA A 119 5.48 19.31 1.62
C ALA A 119 5.30 18.94 0.14
N ALA A 120 5.00 17.68 -0.16
CA ALA A 120 4.77 17.22 -1.53
C ALA A 120 3.52 17.86 -2.17
N TYR A 121 2.44 18.04 -1.41
CA TYR A 121 1.24 18.72 -1.88
C TYR A 121 1.51 20.20 -2.17
N ARG A 122 2.28 20.89 -1.32
CA ARG A 122 2.67 22.29 -1.54
C ARG A 122 3.58 22.47 -2.76
N LYS A 123 4.51 21.55 -2.99
CA LYS A 123 5.44 21.60 -4.15
C LYS A 123 4.75 21.41 -5.50
N LYS A 124 3.61 20.74 -5.53
CA LYS A 124 2.85 20.45 -6.76
C LYS A 124 1.85 21.55 -7.12
N ARG A 125 1.83 22.64 -6.36
CA ARG A 125 1.08 23.88 -6.61
C ARG A 125 1.99 24.89 -7.29
#